data_AF-A0AAN5KKY6-F1
#
_entry.id   AF-A0AAN5KKY6-F1
#
_cell.length_a   1.000
_cell.length_b   1.000
_cell.length_c   1.000
_cell.angle_alpha   90.00
_cell.angle_beta   90.00
_cell.angle_gamma   90.00
#
_symmetry.space_group_name_H-M   'P 1'
#
loop_
_entity.id
_entity.type
_entity.pdbx_description
1 polymer ?
#
loop_
_entity_poly.entity_id
_entity_poly.type
_entity_poly.pdbx_seq_one_letter_code
_entity_poly.pdbx_strand_id
1 'polypeptide(L)'
;MNVEVDPLIEALYYWSDVSGVLLMGIIGGTLARQRGYDIVGFFFIAMFSSLGGGMIRDVLINRGTVAAMSQPEYLYLAFAGALIARFIYFKGRTWDYIQSHGDAVVSALWAATGTVKALTYGLPLIPCVMMGVFTATGGSMIRDICMGREPAVFGDNQPTVIPAVACSAVVLVANSLDSLAWGMLVGPVASFVLTMLGIWAGWRVPARQEWAPLNDTAAQVMVLARKAEDKSRAVGRRLEPTKLRAWRHQQMEKALQRRIEKQVRAGRRRTEAASDVSDFMEAFAEDVAEMHQDPTPDAAESHGFLDGIGVDISGDSYENYDEESQQLSLDGSKVQRDMLDMILADEKLTDELVERLVKRYEERNQG
;
A
#
# COMPACT_ATOMS: atom_id res chain seq x y z
N MET A 1 39.87 19.27 -3.26
CA MET A 1 40.85 18.53 -4.10
C MET A 1 40.04 18.08 -5.29
N ASN A 2 40.07 18.86 -6.38
CA ASN A 2 39.36 18.52 -7.61
C ASN A 2 40.16 17.35 -8.21
N VAL A 3 39.74 16.12 -7.88
CA VAL A 3 40.15 14.96 -8.66
C VAL A 3 39.50 15.19 -10.01
N GLU A 4 40.29 15.45 -11.05
CA GLU A 4 39.81 15.39 -12.43
C GLU A 4 39.35 13.95 -12.65
N VAL A 5 38.04 13.73 -12.49
CA VAL A 5 37.42 12.46 -12.83
C VAL A 5 37.38 12.41 -14.35
N ASP A 6 37.70 11.24 -14.91
CA ASP A 6 37.63 11.04 -16.36
C ASP A 6 36.24 11.48 -16.88
N PRO A 7 36.15 12.37 -17.89
CA PRO A 7 34.88 12.83 -18.45
C PRO A 7 33.95 11.69 -18.85
N LEU A 8 34.51 10.54 -19.25
CA LEU A 8 33.73 9.36 -19.59
C LEU A 8 33.04 8.75 -18.36
N ILE A 9 33.73 8.69 -17.23
CA ILE A 9 33.18 8.17 -15.97
C ILE A 9 32.07 9.08 -15.47
N GLU A 10 32.27 10.40 -15.53
CA GLU A 10 31.24 11.37 -15.15
C GLU A 10 30.00 11.24 -16.06
N ALA A 11 30.18 11.11 -17.37
CA ALA A 11 29.08 10.92 -18.31
C ALA A 11 28.34 9.61 -18.05
N LEU A 12 29.05 8.49 -17.89
CA LEU A 12 28.43 7.19 -17.57
C LEU A 12 27.67 7.25 -16.26
N TYR A 13 28.23 7.88 -15.23
CA TYR A 13 27.58 8.06 -13.94
C TYR A 13 26.29 8.85 -14.11
N TYR A 14 26.37 10.04 -14.71
CA TYR A 14 25.26 10.96 -14.85
C TYR A 14 24.09 10.31 -15.60
N TRP A 15 24.36 9.76 -16.80
CA TRP A 15 23.31 9.15 -17.62
C TRP A 15 22.70 7.90 -16.99
N SER A 16 23.50 7.10 -16.28
CA SER A 16 23.00 5.93 -15.55
C SER A 16 22.10 6.33 -14.39
N ASP A 17 22.45 7.37 -13.64
CA ASP A 17 21.67 7.82 -12.48
C ASP A 17 20.34 8.46 -12.93
N VAL A 18 20.39 9.45 -13.84
CA VAL A 18 19.22 10.25 -14.24
C VAL A 18 18.22 9.48 -15.12
N SER A 19 18.67 8.54 -15.95
CA SER A 19 17.75 7.67 -16.71
C SER A 19 16.97 6.74 -15.78
N GLY A 20 17.63 6.22 -14.73
CA GLY A 20 17.01 5.43 -13.68
C GLY A 20 15.92 6.21 -12.96
N VAL A 21 16.18 7.49 -12.64
CA VAL A 21 15.20 8.37 -11.97
C VAL A 21 13.94 8.53 -12.81
N LEU A 22 14.08 8.81 -14.11
CA LEU A 22 12.93 8.95 -15.02
C LEU A 22 12.12 7.65 -15.10
N LEU A 23 12.80 6.52 -15.38
CA LEU A 23 12.16 5.21 -15.52
C LEU A 23 11.45 4.78 -14.24
N MET A 24 12.09 4.98 -13.09
CA MET A 24 11.54 4.60 -11.80
C MET A 24 10.41 5.56 -11.35
N GLY A 25 10.42 6.81 -11.81
CA GLY A 25 9.28 7.72 -11.65
C GLY A 25 8.05 7.21 -12.42
N ILE A 26 8.26 6.66 -13.62
CA ILE A 26 7.20 6.00 -14.39
C ILE A 26 6.72 4.75 -13.66
N ILE A 27 7.61 3.82 -13.32
CA ILE A 27 7.26 2.56 -12.64
C ILE A 27 6.54 2.83 -11.31
N GLY A 28 7.12 3.68 -10.45
CA GLY A 28 6.54 4.08 -9.17
C GLY A 28 5.17 4.73 -9.32
N GLY A 29 5.01 5.65 -10.29
CA GLY A 29 3.72 6.26 -10.60
C GLY A 29 2.70 5.24 -11.09
N THR A 30 3.07 4.31 -11.98
CA THR A 30 2.14 3.26 -12.43
C THR A 30 1.68 2.38 -11.26
N LEU A 31 2.57 2.07 -10.33
CA LEU A 31 2.25 1.28 -9.14
C LEU A 31 1.34 2.06 -8.19
N ALA A 32 1.58 3.37 -8.03
CA ALA A 32 0.73 4.24 -7.23
C ALA A 32 -0.70 4.31 -7.79
N ARG A 33 -0.83 4.43 -9.12
CA ARG A 33 -2.12 4.37 -9.81
C ARG A 33 -2.82 3.03 -9.59
N GLN A 34 -2.11 1.91 -9.70
CA GLN A 34 -2.71 0.58 -9.49
C GLN A 34 -3.27 0.42 -8.07
N ARG A 35 -2.76 1.20 -7.12
CA ARG A 35 -3.22 1.25 -5.73
C ARG A 35 -4.33 2.25 -5.46
N GLY A 36 -4.75 3.04 -6.46
CA GLY A 36 -5.83 4.01 -6.29
C GLY A 36 -5.45 5.24 -5.47
N TYR A 37 -4.15 5.56 -5.32
CA TYR A 37 -3.75 6.79 -4.62
C TYR A 37 -4.25 8.04 -5.37
N ASP A 38 -4.57 9.06 -4.59
CA ASP A 38 -4.90 10.39 -5.07
C ASP A 38 -3.71 11.06 -5.78
N ILE A 39 -3.90 12.26 -6.32
CA ILE A 39 -2.83 12.93 -7.08
C ILE A 39 -1.60 13.23 -6.21
N VAL A 40 -1.80 13.58 -4.94
CA VAL A 40 -0.70 13.90 -4.03
C VAL A 40 0.07 12.63 -3.71
N GLY A 41 -0.60 11.58 -3.23
CA GLY A 41 0.00 10.28 -2.96
C GLY A 41 0.69 9.69 -4.18
N PHE A 42 0.09 9.83 -5.38
CA PHE A 42 0.68 9.40 -6.63
C PHE A 42 2.07 10.01 -6.90
N PHE A 43 2.21 11.33 -6.76
CA PHE A 43 3.50 11.99 -6.97
C PHE A 43 4.51 11.63 -5.88
N PHE A 44 4.10 11.55 -4.62
CA PHE A 44 5.01 11.16 -3.53
C PHE A 44 5.54 9.73 -3.70
N ILE A 45 4.69 8.76 -4.05
CA ILE A 45 5.11 7.38 -4.31
C ILE A 45 6.07 7.31 -5.50
N ALA A 46 5.81 8.06 -6.58
CA ALA A 46 6.71 8.13 -7.72
C ALA A 46 8.07 8.77 -7.37
N MET A 47 8.07 9.84 -6.58
CA MET A 47 9.30 10.51 -6.11
C MET A 47 10.09 9.63 -5.14
N PHE A 48 9.45 8.97 -4.18
CA PHE A 48 10.13 8.04 -3.28
C PHE A 48 10.73 6.85 -4.02
N SER A 49 10.03 6.32 -5.01
CA SER A 49 10.56 5.25 -5.86
C SER A 49 11.80 5.71 -6.63
N SER A 50 11.77 6.92 -7.20
CA SER A 50 12.82 7.42 -8.11
C SER A 50 14.04 8.04 -7.42
N LEU A 51 13.85 8.68 -6.27
CA LEU A 51 14.90 9.43 -5.57
C LEU A 51 15.35 8.77 -4.27
N GLY A 52 14.48 7.97 -3.63
CA GLY A 52 14.69 7.48 -2.27
C GLY A 52 16.00 6.71 -2.09
N GLY A 53 16.38 5.86 -3.04
CA GLY A 53 17.65 5.11 -2.98
C GLY A 53 18.89 6.02 -3.01
N GLY A 54 18.91 6.99 -3.93
CA GLY A 54 19.98 7.98 -4.02
C GLY A 54 20.04 8.91 -2.81
N MET A 55 18.88 9.26 -2.23
CA MET A 55 18.82 10.06 -1.00
C MET A 55 19.39 9.28 0.20
N ILE A 56 19.01 8.00 0.38
CA ILE A 56 19.59 7.14 1.42
C ILE A 56 21.12 7.08 1.26
N ARG A 57 21.61 6.77 0.06
CA ARG A 57 23.05 6.72 -0.25
C ARG A 57 23.74 8.02 0.15
N ASP A 58 23.24 9.16 -0.31
CA ASP A 58 23.90 10.45 -0.13
C ASP A 58 23.92 10.88 1.34
N VAL A 59 22.83 10.61 2.08
CA VAL A 59 22.75 10.86 3.52
C VAL A 59 23.72 9.96 4.29
N LEU A 60 23.84 8.68 3.93
CA LEU A 60 24.76 7.74 4.59
C LEU A 60 26.23 8.06 4.31
N ILE A 61 26.56 8.51 3.09
CA ILE A 61 27.91 9.00 2.77
C ILE A 61 28.22 10.27 3.56
N ASN A 62 27.20 11.09 3.84
CA ASN A 62 27.29 12.32 4.63
C ASN A 62 28.37 13.30 4.13
N ARG A 63 28.43 13.48 2.79
CA ARG A 63 29.37 14.40 2.13
C ARG A 63 28.63 15.27 1.12
N GLY A 64 28.45 16.55 1.48
CA GLY A 64 27.77 17.52 0.64
C GLY A 64 26.25 17.43 0.73
N THR A 65 25.58 18.16 -0.15
CA THR A 65 24.12 18.14 -0.27
C THR A 65 23.67 16.94 -1.10
N VAL A 66 22.55 16.34 -0.72
CA VAL A 66 21.93 15.22 -1.44
C VAL A 66 21.72 15.62 -2.91
N ALA A 67 22.07 14.74 -3.86
CA ALA A 67 22.04 15.04 -5.30
C ALA A 67 20.67 15.57 -5.75
N ALA A 68 19.58 14.95 -5.26
CA ALA A 68 18.22 15.40 -5.56
C ALA A 68 17.92 16.86 -5.15
N MET A 69 18.66 17.41 -4.19
CA MET A 69 18.51 18.78 -3.70
C MET A 69 19.52 19.75 -4.31
N SER A 70 20.68 19.26 -4.77
CA SER A 70 21.72 20.09 -5.39
C SER A 70 21.58 20.22 -6.90
N GLN A 71 20.98 19.22 -7.55
CA GLN A 71 20.83 19.10 -8.99
C GLN A 71 19.34 19.02 -9.34
N PRO A 72 18.71 20.12 -9.81
CA PRO A 72 17.27 20.19 -10.03
C PRO A 72 16.76 19.20 -11.10
N GLU A 73 17.63 18.74 -12.00
CA GLU A 73 17.32 17.74 -13.02
C GLU A 73 16.75 16.43 -12.44
N TYR A 74 17.19 16.01 -11.25
CA TYR A 74 16.67 14.79 -10.60
C TYR A 74 15.19 14.95 -10.26
N LEU A 75 14.81 16.11 -9.71
CA LEU A 75 13.41 16.41 -9.39
C LEU A 75 12.57 16.56 -10.66
N TYR A 76 13.10 17.24 -11.68
CA TYR A 76 12.40 17.39 -12.96
C TYR A 76 12.13 16.05 -13.63
N LEU A 77 13.10 15.13 -13.62
CA LEU A 77 12.94 13.80 -14.22
C LEU A 77 12.02 12.88 -13.40
N ALA A 78 12.11 12.92 -12.07
CA ALA A 78 11.19 12.20 -11.20
C ALA A 78 9.73 12.66 -11.45
N PHE A 79 9.51 13.97 -11.51
CA PHE A 79 8.21 14.56 -11.78
C PHE A 79 7.73 14.28 -13.20
N ALA A 80 8.61 14.36 -14.20
CA ALA A 80 8.29 14.01 -15.58
C ALA A 80 7.90 12.53 -15.70
N GLY A 81 8.61 11.63 -15.01
CA GLY A 81 8.26 10.20 -14.97
C GLY A 81 6.88 9.96 -14.35
N ALA A 82 6.58 10.65 -13.25
CA ALA A 82 5.25 10.62 -12.64
C ALA A 82 4.17 11.15 -13.60
N LEU A 83 4.41 12.28 -14.29
CA LEU A 83 3.48 12.82 -15.29
C LEU A 83 3.25 11.85 -16.44
N ILE A 84 4.30 11.20 -16.95
CA ILE A 84 4.21 10.17 -17.97
C ILE A 84 3.32 9.02 -17.49
N ALA A 85 3.56 8.52 -16.28
CA ALA A 85 2.69 7.52 -15.67
C ALA A 85 1.25 8.02 -15.48
N ARG A 86 1.03 9.32 -15.27
CA ARG A 86 -0.29 9.92 -15.08
C ARG A 86 -1.08 10.11 -16.38
N PHE A 87 -0.42 10.34 -17.51
CA PHE A 87 -1.11 10.56 -18.78
C PHE A 87 -1.12 9.34 -19.69
N ILE A 88 -0.14 8.45 -19.54
CA ILE A 88 -0.07 7.22 -20.33
C ILE A 88 -0.69 6.06 -19.55
N TYR A 89 -1.64 5.37 -20.19
CA TYR A 89 -2.30 4.20 -19.63
C TYR A 89 -1.48 2.95 -19.95
N PHE A 90 -0.62 2.58 -19.01
CA PHE A 90 0.11 1.33 -19.05
C PHE A 90 -0.75 0.20 -18.47
N LYS A 91 -1.24 -0.71 -19.32
CA LYS A 91 -2.07 -1.86 -18.93
C LYS A 91 -1.68 -3.12 -19.70
N GLY A 92 -1.96 -4.27 -19.09
CA GLY A 92 -1.85 -5.58 -19.71
C GLY A 92 -0.51 -6.28 -19.48
N ARG A 93 -0.46 -7.55 -19.86
CA ARG A 93 0.67 -8.46 -19.60
C ARG A 93 2.00 -7.97 -20.16
N THR A 94 1.97 -7.24 -21.28
CA THR A 94 3.17 -6.63 -21.88
C THR A 94 3.78 -5.58 -20.94
N TRP A 95 2.96 -4.79 -20.24
CA TRP A 95 3.45 -3.82 -19.28
C TRP A 95 4.08 -4.49 -18.07
N ASP A 96 3.50 -5.57 -17.54
CA ASP A 96 4.08 -6.30 -16.40
C ASP A 96 5.50 -6.83 -16.72
N TYR A 97 5.71 -7.29 -17.96
CA TYR A 97 7.04 -7.63 -18.46
C TYR A 97 7.95 -6.40 -18.54
N ILE A 98 7.51 -5.30 -19.16
CA ILE A 98 8.32 -4.08 -19.28
C ILE A 98 8.68 -3.52 -17.90
N GLN A 99 7.74 -3.54 -16.95
CA GLN A 99 7.93 -3.05 -15.59
C GLN A 99 8.98 -3.88 -14.85
N SER A 100 8.88 -5.21 -14.89
CA SER A 100 9.85 -6.10 -14.23
C SER A 100 11.26 -6.02 -14.83
N HIS A 101 11.37 -5.92 -16.15
CA HIS A 101 12.67 -5.78 -16.82
C HIS A 101 13.24 -4.37 -16.61
N GLY A 102 12.40 -3.34 -16.66
CA GLY A 102 12.78 -1.96 -16.39
C GLY A 102 13.31 -1.78 -14.98
N ASP A 103 12.62 -2.34 -13.98
CA ASP A 103 13.05 -2.34 -12.58
C ASP A 103 14.44 -2.99 -12.41
N ALA A 104 14.65 -4.14 -13.08
CA ALA A 104 15.95 -4.81 -13.09
C ALA A 104 17.07 -3.98 -13.74
N VAL A 105 16.79 -3.27 -14.84
CA VAL A 105 17.78 -2.38 -15.48
C VAL A 105 18.13 -1.23 -14.56
N VAL A 106 17.13 -0.56 -13.98
CA VAL A 106 17.36 0.59 -13.09
C VAL A 106 18.15 0.15 -11.85
N SER A 107 17.74 -0.97 -11.23
CA SER A 107 18.44 -1.54 -10.08
C SER A 107 19.91 -1.85 -10.40
N ALA A 108 20.18 -2.42 -11.57
CA ALA A 108 21.54 -2.72 -12.02
C ALA A 108 22.40 -1.47 -12.24
N LEU A 109 21.85 -0.43 -12.88
CA LEU A 109 22.54 0.85 -13.09
C LEU A 109 22.85 1.53 -11.75
N TRP A 110 21.86 1.60 -10.85
CA TRP A 110 22.02 2.22 -9.53
C TRP A 110 22.93 1.45 -8.59
N ALA A 111 23.00 0.13 -8.71
CA ALA A 111 24.02 -0.64 -8.00
C ALA A 111 25.42 -0.17 -8.37
N ALA A 112 25.70 0.03 -9.66
CA ALA A 112 26.99 0.56 -10.10
C ALA A 112 27.20 2.02 -9.67
N THR A 113 26.25 2.94 -9.91
CA THR A 113 26.44 4.35 -9.53
C THR A 113 26.60 4.52 -8.01
N GLY A 114 25.87 3.75 -7.21
CA GLY A 114 26.02 3.71 -5.75
C GLY A 114 27.42 3.30 -5.30
N THR A 115 27.96 2.23 -5.88
CA THR A 115 29.33 1.77 -5.60
C THR A 115 30.38 2.78 -6.05
N VAL A 116 30.24 3.34 -7.26
CA VAL A 116 31.19 4.34 -7.78
C VAL A 116 31.19 5.58 -6.91
N LYS A 117 30.03 6.09 -6.50
CA LYS A 117 29.95 7.26 -5.62
C LYS A 117 30.68 6.99 -4.30
N ALA A 118 30.42 5.85 -3.67
CA ALA A 118 31.11 5.47 -2.43
C ALA A 118 32.64 5.40 -2.61
N LEU A 119 33.11 4.83 -3.72
CA LEU A 119 34.54 4.78 -4.07
C LEU A 119 35.14 6.18 -4.21
N THR A 120 34.46 7.09 -4.91
CA THR A 120 34.96 8.48 -5.10
C THR A 120 35.09 9.25 -3.79
N TYR A 121 34.25 8.93 -2.79
CA TYR A 121 34.36 9.49 -1.44
C TYR A 121 35.34 8.73 -0.52
N GLY A 122 36.06 7.73 -1.04
CA GLY A 122 37.09 7.00 -0.31
C GLY A 122 36.56 6.06 0.76
N LEU A 123 35.32 5.55 0.62
CA LEU A 123 34.77 4.55 1.54
C LEU A 123 35.51 3.21 1.37
N PRO A 124 35.60 2.38 2.43
CA PRO A 124 36.18 1.06 2.33
C PRO A 124 35.30 0.10 1.51
N LEU A 125 35.85 -1.06 1.15
CA LEU A 125 35.22 -2.01 0.21
C LEU A 125 33.81 -2.43 0.61
N ILE A 126 33.60 -2.81 1.88
CA ILE A 126 32.30 -3.30 2.36
C ILE A 126 31.22 -2.21 2.28
N PRO A 127 31.44 -0.98 2.80
CA PRO A 127 30.50 0.12 2.59
C PRO A 127 30.25 0.47 1.13
N CYS A 128 31.22 0.32 0.21
CA CYS A 128 30.98 0.55 -1.21
C CYS A 128 29.96 -0.44 -1.80
N VAL A 129 30.03 -1.72 -1.41
CA VAL A 129 29.01 -2.71 -1.78
C VAL A 129 27.66 -2.35 -1.15
N MET A 130 27.64 -1.96 0.12
CA MET A 130 26.40 -1.56 0.80
C MET A 130 25.75 -0.34 0.12
N MET A 131 26.53 0.66 -0.29
CA MET A 131 25.99 1.82 -1.02
C MET A 131 25.41 1.42 -2.37
N GLY A 132 26.04 0.50 -3.10
CA GLY A 132 25.47 -0.06 -4.33
C GLY A 132 24.11 -0.71 -4.07
N VAL A 133 24.03 -1.59 -3.07
CA VAL A 133 22.77 -2.27 -2.70
C VAL A 133 21.69 -1.27 -2.27
N PHE A 134 21.99 -0.35 -1.36
CA PHE A 134 21.01 0.64 -0.88
C PHE A 134 20.53 1.59 -1.98
N THR A 135 21.39 1.94 -2.93
CA THR A 135 20.96 2.78 -4.06
C THR A 135 19.99 1.98 -4.95
N ALA A 136 20.32 0.72 -5.22
CA ALA A 136 19.54 -0.16 -6.08
C ALA A 136 18.17 -0.55 -5.50
N THR A 137 18.07 -0.73 -4.18
CA THR A 137 16.84 -1.23 -3.54
C THR A 137 16.14 -0.23 -2.62
N GLY A 138 16.82 0.84 -2.19
CA GLY A 138 16.30 1.77 -1.19
C GLY A 138 15.03 2.51 -1.65
N GLY A 139 14.97 2.88 -2.93
CA GLY A 139 13.79 3.55 -3.51
C GLY A 139 12.56 2.66 -3.51
N SER A 140 12.69 1.40 -3.96
CA SER A 140 11.60 0.42 -3.93
C SER A 140 11.21 0.06 -2.50
N MET A 141 12.16 -0.02 -1.56
CA MET A 141 11.87 -0.27 -0.15
C MET A 141 11.02 0.83 0.48
N ILE A 142 11.42 2.10 0.34
CA ILE A 142 10.64 3.23 0.85
C ILE A 142 9.24 3.23 0.23
N ARG A 143 9.17 3.08 -1.10
CA ARG A 143 7.91 3.01 -1.84
C ARG A 143 6.99 1.93 -1.27
N ASP A 144 7.50 0.71 -1.09
CA ASP A 144 6.70 -0.43 -0.62
C ASP A 144 6.21 -0.22 0.82
N ILE A 145 7.05 0.35 1.70
CA ILE A 145 6.68 0.72 3.08
C ILE A 145 5.57 1.78 3.07
N CYS A 146 5.71 2.85 2.30
CA CYS A 146 4.68 3.88 2.16
C CYS A 146 3.37 3.33 1.60
N MET A 147 3.41 2.25 0.83
CA MET A 147 2.22 1.55 0.32
C MET A 147 1.65 0.50 1.28
N GLY A 148 2.17 0.39 2.50
CA GLY A 148 1.74 -0.61 3.49
C GLY A 148 2.03 -2.04 3.09
N ARG A 149 3.06 -2.27 2.25
CA ARG A 149 3.48 -3.62 1.81
C ARG A 149 4.79 -3.99 2.49
N GLU A 150 5.01 -5.29 2.66
CA GLU A 150 6.35 -5.80 2.89
C GLU A 150 7.23 -5.52 1.65
N PRO A 151 8.40 -4.85 1.81
CA PRO A 151 9.34 -4.65 0.72
C PRO A 151 9.72 -5.95 0.03
N ALA A 152 9.80 -5.93 -1.30
CA ALA A 152 10.21 -7.10 -2.10
C ALA A 152 11.64 -7.61 -1.80
N VAL A 153 12.45 -6.82 -1.08
CA VAL A 153 13.78 -7.24 -0.59
C VAL A 153 13.67 -8.19 0.59
N PHE A 154 12.62 -8.06 1.40
CA PHE A 154 12.38 -8.89 2.58
C PHE A 154 11.43 -10.05 2.27
N GLY A 155 10.42 -9.81 1.42
CA GLY A 155 9.43 -10.80 1.02
C GLY A 155 9.73 -11.50 -0.31
N ASP A 156 9.02 -12.61 -0.57
CA ASP A 156 8.97 -13.32 -1.87
C ASP A 156 10.24 -14.10 -2.30
N ASN A 157 11.30 -14.12 -1.48
CA ASN A 157 12.52 -14.91 -1.69
C ASN A 157 13.26 -14.65 -3.02
N GLN A 158 12.91 -13.63 -3.80
CA GLN A 158 13.65 -13.34 -5.02
C GLN A 158 15.03 -12.76 -4.68
N PRO A 159 16.11 -13.20 -5.34
CA PRO A 159 17.46 -12.73 -5.05
C PRO A 159 17.65 -11.33 -5.66
N THR A 160 17.00 -10.29 -5.13
CA THR A 160 17.14 -8.90 -5.62
C THR A 160 18.48 -8.28 -5.19
N VAL A 161 18.98 -8.68 -4.02
CA VAL A 161 20.24 -8.16 -3.45
C VAL A 161 21.47 -8.82 -4.09
N ILE A 162 21.40 -10.09 -4.47
CA ILE A 162 22.56 -10.84 -5.00
C ILE A 162 23.11 -10.21 -6.30
N PRO A 163 22.28 -9.86 -7.30
CA PRO A 163 22.70 -9.10 -8.49
C PRO A 163 23.33 -7.75 -8.16
N ALA A 164 22.76 -6.99 -7.22
CA ALA A 164 23.34 -5.70 -6.82
C ALA A 164 24.73 -5.86 -6.16
N VAL A 165 24.91 -6.90 -5.34
CA VAL A 165 26.21 -7.27 -4.77
C VAL A 165 27.19 -7.70 -5.86
N ALA A 166 26.76 -8.52 -6.82
CA ALA A 166 27.58 -8.94 -7.95
C ALA A 166 28.01 -7.75 -8.81
N CYS A 167 27.11 -6.81 -9.08
CA CYS A 167 27.40 -5.54 -9.76
C CYS A 167 28.50 -4.78 -9.04
N SER A 168 28.33 -4.58 -7.74
CA SER A 168 29.26 -3.84 -6.89
C SER A 168 30.64 -4.51 -6.90
N ALA A 169 30.69 -5.83 -6.82
CA ALA A 169 31.94 -6.59 -6.87
C ALA A 169 32.66 -6.42 -8.21
N VAL A 170 31.94 -6.48 -9.34
CA VAL A 170 32.52 -6.24 -10.68
C VAL A 170 33.10 -4.83 -10.78
N VAL A 171 32.37 -3.82 -10.30
CA VAL A 171 32.84 -2.42 -10.28
C VAL A 171 34.10 -2.27 -9.41
N LEU A 172 34.14 -2.90 -8.24
CA LEU A 172 35.30 -2.86 -7.33
C LEU A 172 36.52 -3.56 -7.93
N VAL A 173 36.34 -4.71 -8.59
CA VAL A 173 37.43 -5.40 -9.29
C VAL A 173 37.94 -4.55 -10.46
N ALA A 174 37.04 -3.98 -11.27
CA ALA A 174 37.42 -3.09 -12.37
C ALA A 174 38.16 -1.84 -11.88
N ASN A 175 37.79 -1.28 -10.73
CA ASN A 175 38.51 -0.18 -10.08
C ASN A 175 39.94 -0.59 -9.68
N SER A 176 40.15 -1.81 -9.18
CA SER A 176 41.48 -2.31 -8.81
C SER A 176 42.40 -2.55 -10.02
N LEU A 177 41.84 -2.61 -11.24
CA LEU A 177 42.54 -2.76 -12.51
C LEU A 177 42.63 -1.45 -13.31
N ASP A 178 42.41 -0.30 -12.65
CA ASP A 178 42.38 1.04 -13.27
C ASP A 178 41.43 1.15 -14.49
N SER A 179 40.37 0.32 -14.51
CA SER A 179 39.44 0.14 -15.62
C SER A 179 38.00 0.44 -15.19
N LEU A 180 37.80 1.45 -14.35
CA LEU A 180 36.52 1.78 -13.72
C LEU A 180 35.38 2.00 -14.73
N ALA A 181 35.68 2.66 -15.86
CA ALA A 181 34.74 2.85 -16.97
C ALA A 181 34.13 1.54 -17.47
N TRP A 182 34.96 0.50 -17.63
CA TRP A 182 34.48 -0.83 -18.00
C TRP A 182 33.66 -1.48 -16.89
N GLY A 183 34.04 -1.26 -15.63
CA GLY A 183 33.26 -1.71 -14.47
C GLY A 183 31.84 -1.17 -14.47
N MET A 184 31.66 0.11 -14.81
CA MET A 184 30.36 0.76 -14.90
C MET A 184 29.47 0.27 -16.04
N LEU A 185 30.05 -0.37 -17.07
CA LEU A 185 29.31 -0.98 -18.16
C LEU A 185 29.04 -2.47 -17.90
N VAL A 186 30.08 -3.21 -17.54
CA VAL A 186 30.02 -4.67 -17.34
C VAL A 186 29.26 -5.03 -16.06
N GLY A 187 29.39 -4.24 -14.99
CA GLY A 187 28.71 -4.47 -13.72
C GLY A 187 27.19 -4.50 -13.86
N PRO A 188 26.55 -3.43 -14.38
CA PRO A 188 25.10 -3.42 -14.61
C PRO A 188 24.63 -4.51 -15.57
N VAL A 189 25.39 -4.81 -16.63
CA VAL A 189 25.04 -5.90 -17.56
C VAL A 189 25.05 -7.25 -16.84
N ALA A 190 26.09 -7.54 -16.05
CA ALA A 190 26.17 -8.78 -15.28
C ALA A 190 25.03 -8.89 -14.25
N SER A 191 24.72 -7.79 -13.56
CA SER A 191 23.61 -7.70 -12.62
C SER A 191 22.27 -7.94 -13.30
N PHE A 192 21.99 -7.24 -14.41
CA PHE A 192 20.76 -7.39 -15.16
C PHE A 192 20.56 -8.84 -15.65
N VAL A 193 21.60 -9.46 -16.22
CA VAL A 193 21.57 -10.86 -16.65
C VAL A 193 21.27 -11.78 -15.48
N LEU A 194 21.91 -11.56 -14.32
CA LEU A 194 21.67 -12.37 -13.13
C LEU A 194 20.23 -12.20 -12.61
N THR A 195 19.69 -10.99 -12.63
CA THR A 195 18.29 -10.71 -12.26
C THR A 195 17.33 -11.41 -13.22
N MET A 196 17.56 -11.34 -14.54
CA MET A 196 16.72 -12.02 -15.53
C MET A 196 16.76 -13.54 -15.38
N LEU A 197 17.95 -14.11 -15.16
CA LEU A 197 18.09 -15.54 -14.87
C LEU A 197 17.35 -15.92 -13.59
N GLY A 198 17.42 -15.09 -12.54
CA GLY A 198 16.67 -15.31 -11.30
C GLY A 198 15.15 -15.33 -11.53
N ILE A 199 14.64 -14.37 -12.30
CA ILE A 199 13.21 -14.26 -12.63
C ILE A 199 12.75 -15.44 -13.52
N TRP A 200 13.49 -15.76 -14.58
CA TRP A 200 13.09 -16.81 -15.53
C TRP A 200 13.28 -18.24 -14.98
N ALA A 201 14.33 -18.47 -14.20
CA ALA A 201 14.56 -19.76 -13.53
C ALA A 201 13.70 -19.95 -12.27
N GLY A 202 12.98 -18.91 -11.83
CA GLY A 202 12.20 -18.94 -10.60
C GLY A 202 13.05 -19.14 -9.36
N TRP A 203 14.28 -18.61 -9.35
CA TRP A 203 15.19 -18.77 -8.23
C TRP A 203 14.61 -18.10 -6.99
N ARG A 204 14.44 -18.88 -5.93
CA ARG A 204 14.07 -18.41 -4.60
C ARG A 204 15.17 -18.73 -3.60
N VAL A 205 15.59 -17.74 -2.82
CA VAL A 205 16.48 -17.90 -1.68
C VAL A 205 15.69 -18.60 -0.57
N PRO A 206 16.17 -19.73 -0.01
CA PRO A 206 15.41 -20.47 0.98
C PRO A 206 15.31 -19.69 2.29
N ALA A 207 14.12 -19.21 2.64
CA ALA A 207 13.80 -18.68 3.96
C ALA A 207 13.56 -19.86 4.93
N ARG A 208 14.60 -20.30 5.64
CA ARG A 208 14.47 -21.34 6.67
C ARG A 208 13.96 -20.70 7.97
N GLN A 209 12.65 -20.76 8.20
CA GLN A 209 12.01 -20.30 9.43
C GLN A 209 12.44 -21.10 10.68
N GLU A 210 13.07 -22.27 10.50
CA GLU A 210 13.56 -23.12 11.57
C GLU A 210 14.68 -22.49 12.42
N TRP A 211 15.38 -21.46 11.90
CA TRP A 211 16.49 -20.81 12.61
C TRP A 211 16.04 -19.76 13.65
N ALA A 212 14.76 -19.37 13.61
CA ALA A 212 14.13 -18.52 14.61
C ALA A 212 12.63 -18.87 14.64
N PRO A 213 12.23 -19.98 15.29
CA PRO A 213 10.83 -20.34 15.40
C PRO A 213 10.11 -19.19 16.11
N LEU A 214 9.28 -18.47 15.35
CA LEU A 214 8.26 -17.63 15.94
C LEU A 214 7.34 -18.61 16.66
N ASN A 215 7.38 -18.63 17.99
CA ASN A 215 6.28 -19.15 18.76
C ASN A 215 5.13 -18.21 18.47
N ASP A 216 4.38 -18.46 17.38
CA ASP A 216 3.18 -17.72 17.05
C ASP A 216 2.33 -17.73 18.32
N THR A 217 2.29 -16.59 19.00
CA THR A 217 1.62 -16.52 20.29
C THR A 217 0.14 -16.75 20.00
N ALA A 218 -0.60 -17.35 20.93
CA ALA A 218 -2.03 -17.62 20.72
C ALA A 218 -2.81 -16.38 20.24
N ALA A 219 -2.37 -15.18 20.63
CA ALA A 219 -2.86 -13.90 20.15
C ALA A 219 -2.62 -13.65 18.65
N GLN A 220 -1.42 -13.93 18.13
CA GLN A 220 -1.10 -13.76 16.70
C GLN A 220 -1.85 -14.77 15.83
N VAL A 221 -1.95 -16.02 16.29
CA VAL A 221 -2.76 -17.07 15.63
C VAL A 221 -4.24 -16.68 15.63
N MET A 222 -4.76 -16.16 16.74
CA MET A 222 -6.14 -15.69 16.84
C MET A 222 -6.41 -14.51 15.90
N VAL A 223 -5.50 -13.54 15.80
CA VAL A 223 -5.62 -12.40 14.86
C VAL A 223 -5.62 -12.88 13.41
N LEU A 224 -4.72 -13.81 13.05
CA LEU A 224 -4.69 -14.41 11.72
C LEU A 224 -5.95 -15.22 11.41
N ALA A 225 -6.43 -16.01 12.37
CA ALA A 225 -7.65 -16.80 12.24
C ALA A 225 -8.89 -15.90 12.07
N ARG A 226 -9.00 -14.82 12.86
CA ARG A 226 -10.08 -13.84 12.74
C ARG A 226 -10.05 -13.15 11.38
N LYS A 227 -8.88 -12.67 10.94
CA LYS A 227 -8.70 -12.07 9.61
C LYS A 227 -9.04 -13.03 8.47
N ALA A 228 -8.75 -14.33 8.62
CA ALA A 228 -9.11 -15.35 7.64
C ALA A 228 -10.62 -15.66 7.67
N GLU A 229 -11.24 -15.65 8.84
CA GLU A 229 -12.68 -15.80 9.03
C GLU A 229 -13.46 -14.65 8.40
N ASP A 230 -13.07 -13.40 8.65
CA ASP A 230 -13.71 -12.20 8.11
C ASP A 230 -13.65 -12.20 6.59
N LYS A 231 -12.49 -12.55 6.03
CA LYS A 231 -12.29 -12.69 4.58
C LYS A 231 -13.14 -13.83 3.99
N SER A 232 -13.25 -14.95 4.69
CA SER A 232 -14.08 -16.09 4.27
C SER A 232 -15.58 -15.76 4.33
N ARG A 233 -16.02 -15.03 5.36
CA ARG A 233 -17.40 -14.55 5.51
C ARG A 233 -17.74 -13.49 4.48
N ALA A 234 -16.81 -12.60 4.12
CA ALA A 234 -16.99 -11.63 3.04
C ALA A 234 -17.14 -12.32 1.66
N VAL A 235 -16.33 -13.34 1.39
CA VAL A 235 -16.47 -14.17 0.17
C VAL A 235 -17.78 -14.97 0.17
N GLY A 236 -18.16 -15.53 1.33
CA GLY A 236 -19.45 -16.18 1.53
C GLY A 236 -20.62 -15.24 1.21
N ARG A 237 -20.60 -14.01 1.72
CA ARG A 237 -21.62 -12.97 1.47
C ARG A 237 -21.69 -12.54 0.00
N ARG A 238 -20.56 -12.53 -0.73
CA ARG A 238 -20.54 -12.28 -2.19
C ARG A 238 -21.17 -13.43 -2.99
N LEU A 239 -21.08 -14.66 -2.48
CA LEU A 239 -21.61 -15.86 -3.12
C LEU A 239 -22.98 -16.30 -2.56
N GLU A 240 -23.55 -15.53 -1.62
CA GLU A 240 -24.82 -15.86 -0.99
C GLU A 240 -25.97 -15.86 -2.01
N PRO A 241 -26.76 -16.95 -2.12
CA PRO A 241 -27.93 -16.99 -2.97
C PRO A 241 -28.97 -15.93 -2.55
N THR A 242 -29.56 -15.23 -3.52
CA THR A 242 -30.60 -14.21 -3.29
C THR A 242 -31.77 -14.69 -2.42
N LYS A 243 -32.12 -15.99 -2.50
CA LYS A 243 -33.14 -16.60 -1.64
C LYS A 243 -32.78 -16.61 -0.15
N LEU A 244 -31.50 -16.80 0.18
CA LEU A 244 -31.02 -16.80 1.56
C LEU A 244 -31.00 -15.38 2.14
N ARG A 245 -30.58 -14.40 1.33
CA ARG A 245 -30.62 -12.97 1.70
C ARG A 245 -32.05 -12.51 2.01
N ALA A 246 -33.00 -12.81 1.11
CA ALA A 246 -34.41 -12.49 1.30
C ALA A 246 -35.03 -13.19 2.52
N TRP A 247 -34.64 -14.44 2.80
CA TRP A 247 -35.10 -15.16 3.98
C TRP A 247 -34.64 -14.48 5.28
N ARG A 248 -33.38 -14.01 5.36
CA ARG A 248 -32.87 -13.27 6.53
C ARG A 248 -33.63 -11.97 6.75
N HIS A 249 -33.87 -11.20 5.69
CA HIS A 249 -34.72 -10.00 5.74
C HIS A 249 -36.10 -10.29 6.31
N GLN A 250 -36.76 -11.35 5.83
CA GLN A 250 -38.08 -11.74 6.34
C GLN A 250 -38.05 -12.17 7.81
N GLN A 251 -36.97 -12.80 8.29
CA GLN A 251 -36.85 -13.14 9.71
C GLN A 251 -36.65 -11.90 10.58
N MET A 252 -35.88 -10.93 10.10
CA MET A 252 -35.62 -9.69 10.82
C MET A 252 -36.87 -8.79 10.86
N GLU A 253 -37.61 -8.68 9.76
CA GLU A 253 -38.94 -8.04 9.71
C GLU A 253 -39.93 -8.70 10.70
N LYS A 254 -39.97 -10.05 10.75
CA LYS A 254 -40.80 -10.78 11.71
C LYS A 254 -40.36 -10.54 13.16
N ALA A 255 -39.07 -10.42 13.42
CA ALA A 255 -38.55 -10.13 14.76
C ALA A 255 -38.94 -8.70 15.21
N LEU A 256 -38.88 -7.73 14.31
CA LEU A 256 -39.36 -6.36 14.52
C LEU A 256 -40.87 -6.33 14.78
N GLN A 257 -41.68 -7.02 13.96
CA GLN A 257 -43.12 -7.13 14.16
C GLN A 257 -43.49 -7.74 15.52
N ARG A 258 -42.79 -8.80 15.94
CA ARG A 258 -42.97 -9.40 17.27
C ARG A 258 -42.69 -8.42 18.41
N ARG A 259 -41.74 -7.49 18.23
CA ARG A 259 -41.48 -6.43 19.22
C ARG A 259 -42.58 -5.39 19.28
N ILE A 260 -43.10 -4.96 18.13
CA ILE A 260 -44.26 -4.05 18.05
C ILE A 260 -45.46 -4.68 18.77
N GLU A 261 -45.76 -5.95 18.47
CA GLU A 261 -46.85 -6.68 19.13
C GLU A 261 -46.63 -6.83 20.64
N LYS A 262 -45.40 -7.05 21.10
CA LYS A 262 -45.07 -7.13 22.52
C LYS A 262 -45.28 -5.78 23.24
N GLN A 263 -44.95 -4.66 22.60
CA GLN A 263 -45.21 -3.32 23.15
C GLN A 263 -46.70 -2.97 23.17
N VAL A 264 -47.45 -3.38 22.15
CA VAL A 264 -48.92 -3.21 22.11
C VAL A 264 -49.59 -4.03 23.21
N ARG A 265 -49.16 -5.27 23.45
CA ARG A 265 -49.64 -6.10 24.56
C ARG A 265 -49.32 -5.51 25.94
N ALA A 266 -48.26 -4.71 26.05
CA ALA A 266 -47.90 -4.00 27.28
C ALA A 266 -48.71 -2.71 27.50
N GLY A 267 -49.74 -2.45 26.68
CA GLY A 267 -50.69 -1.35 26.88
C GLY A 267 -50.42 -0.07 26.08
N ARG A 268 -49.37 -0.03 25.24
CA ARG A 268 -49.11 1.11 24.33
C ARG A 268 -50.02 1.07 23.11
N ARG A 269 -50.42 2.24 22.60
CA ARG A 269 -51.19 2.32 21.35
C ARG A 269 -50.31 1.85 20.18
N ARG A 270 -50.87 1.06 19.27
CA ARG A 270 -50.14 0.47 18.13
C ARG A 270 -49.47 1.50 17.23
N THR A 271 -50.04 2.70 17.13
CA THR A 271 -49.47 3.83 16.40
C THR A 271 -48.22 4.39 17.09
N GLU A 272 -48.20 4.47 18.42
CA GLU A 272 -47.02 4.90 19.19
C GLU A 272 -45.91 3.84 19.20
N ALA A 273 -46.25 2.55 19.29
CA ALA A 273 -45.25 1.48 19.21
C ALA A 273 -44.64 1.32 17.80
N ALA A 274 -45.42 1.66 16.76
CA ALA A 274 -44.92 1.69 15.40
C ALA A 274 -44.07 2.94 15.14
N SER A 275 -44.47 4.10 15.69
CA SER A 275 -43.66 5.32 15.63
C SER A 275 -42.36 5.15 16.42
N ASP A 276 -42.38 4.60 17.63
CA ASP A 276 -41.15 4.33 18.40
C ASP A 276 -40.15 3.44 17.64
N VAL A 277 -40.65 2.52 16.80
CA VAL A 277 -39.82 1.68 15.95
C VAL A 277 -39.35 2.42 14.71
N SER A 278 -40.17 3.25 14.07
CA SER A 278 -39.69 4.11 12.99
C SER A 278 -38.67 5.11 13.50
N ASP A 279 -38.96 5.79 14.61
CA ASP A 279 -38.11 6.76 15.28
C ASP A 279 -36.82 6.09 15.80
N PHE A 280 -36.89 4.84 16.28
CA PHE A 280 -35.67 4.07 16.59
C PHE A 280 -34.87 3.73 15.34
N MET A 281 -35.51 3.31 14.25
CA MET A 281 -34.79 2.97 13.01
C MET A 281 -34.22 4.23 12.34
N GLU A 282 -34.90 5.37 12.49
CA GLU A 282 -34.51 6.68 11.98
C GLU A 282 -33.41 7.30 12.84
N ALA A 283 -33.53 7.29 14.17
CA ALA A 283 -32.46 7.69 15.09
C ALA A 283 -31.26 6.74 15.03
N PHE A 284 -31.49 5.43 14.84
CA PHE A 284 -30.41 4.49 14.57
C PHE A 284 -29.77 4.77 13.21
N ALA A 285 -30.56 5.09 12.17
CA ALA A 285 -30.02 5.49 10.87
C ALA A 285 -29.28 6.83 10.94
N GLU A 286 -29.69 7.74 11.80
CA GLU A 286 -29.03 9.01 12.07
C GLU A 286 -27.74 8.79 12.87
N ASP A 287 -27.75 7.94 13.91
CA ASP A 287 -26.55 7.45 14.62
C ASP A 287 -25.57 6.74 13.65
N VAL A 288 -26.10 5.95 12.70
CA VAL A 288 -25.32 5.23 11.68
C VAL A 288 -24.76 6.20 10.64
N ALA A 289 -25.55 7.21 10.24
CA ALA A 289 -25.14 8.26 9.33
C ALA A 289 -24.15 9.23 9.99
N GLU A 290 -24.23 9.45 11.31
CA GLU A 290 -23.23 10.15 12.13
C GLU A 290 -21.97 9.30 12.33
N MET A 291 -22.09 7.99 12.52
CA MET A 291 -20.94 7.08 12.50
C MET A 291 -20.27 6.99 11.11
N HIS A 292 -21.03 7.29 10.05
CA HIS A 292 -20.55 7.50 8.68
C HIS A 292 -20.29 8.96 8.32
N GLN A 293 -20.34 9.91 9.28
CA GLN A 293 -19.67 11.19 9.11
C GLN A 293 -18.19 10.92 9.34
N ASP A 294 -17.47 10.71 8.25
CA ASP A 294 -16.07 11.10 8.22
C ASP A 294 -16.02 12.56 8.73
N PRO A 295 -15.32 12.85 9.82
CA PRO A 295 -15.07 14.24 10.14
C PRO A 295 -14.30 14.82 8.96
N THR A 296 -14.72 15.99 8.45
CA THR A 296 -13.68 16.98 8.15
C THR A 296 -12.75 16.97 9.35
N PRO A 297 -11.45 16.67 9.18
CA PRO A 297 -10.55 16.49 10.30
C PRO A 297 -10.50 17.83 11.03
N ASP A 298 -11.02 17.87 12.25
CA ASP A 298 -10.39 18.62 13.33
C ASP A 298 -10.99 18.29 14.71
N ALA A 299 -10.05 17.97 15.61
CA ALA A 299 -10.13 17.90 17.07
C ALA A 299 -10.72 16.64 17.72
N ALA A 300 -9.92 15.57 17.80
CA ALA A 300 -9.83 14.76 19.02
C ALA A 300 -8.39 14.26 19.23
N GLU A 301 -7.77 14.77 20.29
CA GLU A 301 -6.46 14.39 20.81
C GLU A 301 -6.38 12.88 21.07
N SER A 302 -5.52 12.18 20.32
CA SER A 302 -4.99 10.87 20.71
C SER A 302 -3.58 11.06 21.25
N HIS A 303 -3.43 11.08 22.58
CA HIS A 303 -2.12 10.97 23.20
C HIS A 303 -1.51 9.59 22.92
N GLY A 304 -0.58 9.53 21.98
CA GLY A 304 0.14 8.31 21.61
C GLY A 304 1.46 8.56 20.88
N PHE A 305 2.53 8.81 21.65
CA PHE A 305 3.97 8.65 21.40
C PHE A 305 4.65 9.22 20.13
N LEU A 306 3.94 9.58 19.06
CA LEU A 306 4.54 10.08 17.79
C LEU A 306 3.93 11.41 17.29
N ASP A 307 3.32 12.19 18.18
CA ASP A 307 2.67 13.48 17.90
C ASP A 307 3.65 14.63 17.51
N GLY A 308 4.91 14.30 17.18
CA GLY A 308 5.95 15.25 16.79
C GLY A 308 6.24 15.32 15.29
N ILE A 309 5.60 14.48 14.47
CA ILE A 309 5.90 14.40 13.03
C ILE A 309 4.57 14.33 12.24
N GLY A 310 3.96 15.49 12.00
CA GLY A 310 2.62 15.62 11.42
C GLY A 310 2.51 15.26 9.93
N VAL A 311 1.86 14.14 9.63
CA VAL A 311 1.38 13.75 8.28
C VAL A 311 0.09 12.93 8.45
N ASP A 312 -1.01 13.37 7.83
CA ASP A 312 -2.31 12.67 7.78
C ASP A 312 -2.54 12.09 6.37
N ILE A 313 -2.93 10.82 6.29
CA ILE A 313 -3.08 10.03 5.04
C ILE A 313 -4.35 9.17 5.17
N SER A 314 -5.51 9.74 4.88
CA SER A 314 -6.71 8.99 4.51
C SER A 314 -7.38 9.65 3.31
N GLY A 315 -7.45 8.91 2.21
CA GLY A 315 -8.05 9.34 0.95
C GLY A 315 -8.94 8.24 0.43
N ASP A 316 -10.23 8.51 0.34
CA ASP A 316 -11.22 7.66 -0.32
C ASP A 316 -11.91 8.46 -1.43
N SER A 317 -11.70 8.04 -2.69
CA SER A 317 -12.56 8.41 -3.80
C SER A 317 -12.61 7.29 -4.84
N TYR A 318 -13.80 7.13 -5.44
CA TYR A 318 -14.21 6.27 -6.55
C TYR A 318 -14.82 4.89 -6.22
N GLU A 319 -16.14 4.86 -5.96
CA GLU A 319 -17.08 3.97 -6.66
C GLU A 319 -18.42 4.70 -6.87
N ASN A 320 -18.71 5.14 -8.10
CA ASN A 320 -20.08 5.44 -8.52
C ASN A 320 -20.18 5.44 -10.05
N TYR A 321 -20.72 4.37 -10.63
CA TYR A 321 -21.48 4.36 -11.90
C TYR A 321 -22.20 3.01 -11.96
N ASP A 322 -23.52 3.01 -11.76
CA ASP A 322 -24.48 2.38 -12.66
C ASP A 322 -25.93 2.77 -12.28
N GLU A 323 -26.49 3.63 -13.14
CA GLU A 323 -27.86 3.70 -13.68
C GLU A 323 -29.09 3.87 -12.76
N GLU A 324 -29.62 5.10 -12.86
CA GLU A 324 -31.05 5.43 -12.92
C GLU A 324 -31.87 4.41 -13.72
N SER A 325 -32.67 3.59 -13.04
CA SER A 325 -33.99 3.16 -13.55
C SER A 325 -34.81 2.45 -12.46
N GLN A 326 -35.60 3.21 -11.68
CA GLN A 326 -36.96 2.86 -11.25
C GLN A 326 -37.53 3.90 -10.26
N GLN A 327 -38.09 4.97 -10.80
CA GLN A 327 -39.15 5.72 -10.13
C GLN A 327 -40.49 4.99 -10.35
N LEU A 328 -41.08 4.44 -9.28
CA LEU A 328 -42.46 4.75 -8.83
C LEU A 328 -42.90 3.82 -7.67
N SER A 329 -43.29 4.47 -6.56
CA SER A 329 -44.17 4.00 -5.47
C SER A 329 -43.85 2.66 -4.79
N LEU A 330 -43.18 2.73 -3.62
CA LEU A 330 -43.36 1.88 -2.41
C LEU A 330 -42.40 2.38 -1.31
N ASP A 331 -42.60 3.63 -0.88
CA ASP A 331 -41.57 4.54 -0.35
C ASP A 331 -41.27 4.44 1.16
N GLY A 332 -41.69 3.37 1.83
CA GLY A 332 -41.30 3.10 3.23
C GLY A 332 -40.49 1.81 3.37
N SER A 333 -40.95 0.74 2.70
CA SER A 333 -40.35 -0.58 2.83
C SER A 333 -39.06 -0.77 2.04
N LYS A 334 -38.86 0.00 0.97
CA LYS A 334 -37.67 -0.13 0.11
C LYS A 334 -36.46 0.52 0.78
N VAL A 335 -36.64 1.74 1.29
CA VAL A 335 -35.66 2.42 2.15
C VAL A 335 -35.30 1.55 3.35
N GLN A 336 -36.28 0.96 4.04
CA GLN A 336 -36.03 0.04 5.15
C GLN A 336 -35.25 -1.22 4.76
N ARG A 337 -35.49 -1.79 3.56
CA ARG A 337 -34.77 -2.97 3.07
C ARG A 337 -33.35 -2.63 2.63
N ASP A 338 -33.18 -1.54 1.90
CA ASP A 338 -31.86 -1.04 1.48
C ASP A 338 -31.02 -0.66 2.71
N MET A 339 -31.66 -0.10 3.74
CA MET A 339 -31.06 0.20 5.04
C MET A 339 -30.70 -1.06 5.84
N LEU A 340 -31.56 -2.09 5.86
CA LEU A 340 -31.20 -3.39 6.44
C LEU A 340 -30.04 -4.05 5.68
N ASP A 341 -30.03 -3.95 4.35
CA ASP A 341 -28.94 -4.47 3.52
C ASP A 341 -27.62 -3.75 3.81
N MET A 342 -27.67 -2.43 4.07
CA MET A 342 -26.52 -1.64 4.50
C MET A 342 -26.01 -2.05 5.90
N ILE A 343 -26.92 -2.20 6.87
CA ILE A 343 -26.59 -2.61 8.25
C ILE A 343 -26.00 -4.04 8.28
N LEU A 344 -26.51 -4.94 7.44
CA LEU A 344 -26.03 -6.32 7.34
C LEU A 344 -24.74 -6.46 6.49
N ALA A 345 -24.39 -5.43 5.73
CA ALA A 345 -23.14 -5.34 5.00
C ALA A 345 -21.95 -4.96 5.90
N ASP A 346 -22.18 -4.17 6.96
CA ASP A 346 -21.13 -3.70 7.86
C ASP A 346 -21.07 -4.51 9.18
N GLU A 347 -19.87 -5.01 9.47
CA GLU A 347 -19.57 -5.89 10.59
C GLU A 347 -19.60 -5.18 11.95
N LYS A 348 -19.13 -3.92 12.03
CA LYS A 348 -19.14 -3.14 13.28
C LYS A 348 -20.56 -2.79 13.70
N LEU A 349 -21.38 -2.41 12.72
CA LEU A 349 -22.78 -2.05 12.91
C LEU A 349 -23.64 -3.24 13.33
N THR A 350 -23.35 -4.42 12.79
CA THR A 350 -24.05 -5.65 13.18
C THR A 350 -23.71 -6.03 14.63
N ASP A 351 -22.42 -6.00 15.00
CA ASP A 351 -21.99 -6.39 16.34
C ASP A 351 -22.40 -5.37 17.41
N GLU A 352 -22.32 -4.07 17.11
CA GLU A 352 -22.77 -3.01 18.02
C GLU A 352 -24.29 -3.03 18.22
N LEU A 353 -25.06 -3.34 17.16
CA LEU A 353 -26.49 -3.56 17.27
C LEU A 353 -26.78 -4.79 18.14
N VAL A 354 -26.04 -5.88 17.99
CA VAL A 354 -26.22 -7.08 18.84
C VAL A 354 -25.87 -6.78 20.30
N GLU A 355 -24.77 -6.07 20.57
CA GLU A 355 -24.31 -5.74 21.92
C GLU A 355 -25.26 -4.77 22.64
N ARG A 356 -25.70 -3.70 21.96
CA ARG A 356 -26.71 -2.77 22.50
C ARG A 356 -28.04 -3.49 22.76
N LEU A 357 -28.40 -4.48 21.95
CA LEU A 357 -29.62 -5.28 22.16
C LEU A 357 -29.52 -6.25 23.34
N VAL A 358 -28.34 -6.83 23.58
CA VAL A 358 -28.07 -7.69 24.75
C VAL A 358 -28.09 -6.87 26.03
N LYS A 359 -27.39 -5.73 26.06
CA LYS A 359 -27.35 -4.83 27.22
C LYS A 359 -28.74 -4.34 27.64
N ARG A 360 -29.57 -3.94 26.67
CA ARG A 360 -30.96 -3.52 26.94
C ARG A 360 -31.86 -4.68 27.36
N TYR A 361 -31.55 -5.92 26.98
CA TYR A 361 -32.26 -7.11 27.47
C TYR A 361 -31.95 -7.39 28.94
N GLU A 362 -30.70 -7.18 29.35
CA GLU A 362 -30.27 -7.33 30.74
C GLU A 362 -30.84 -6.23 31.64
N GLU A 363 -30.84 -4.97 31.19
CA GLU A 363 -31.42 -3.82 31.91
C GLU A 363 -32.94 -3.97 32.15
N ARG A 364 -33.65 -4.68 31.26
CA ARG A 364 -35.11 -4.86 31.33
C ARG A 364 -35.54 -6.11 32.10
N ASN A 365 -34.61 -7.01 32.43
CA ASN A 365 -34.87 -8.15 33.32
C ASN A 365 -34.53 -7.83 34.80
N GLN A 366 -33.96 -6.65 35.06
CA GLN A 366 -33.61 -6.18 36.41
C GLN A 366 -34.61 -5.16 37.00
N GLY A 367 -35.63 -4.74 36.25
CA GLY A 367 -36.74 -3.90 36.72
C GLY A 367 -38.08 -4.48 36.30
#